data_AF-A0A2D5XKG4-F1
#
_entry.id   AF-A0A2D5XKG4-F1
#
_cell.length_a   1.000
_cell.length_b   1.000
_cell.length_c   1.000
_cell.angle_alpha   90.00
_cell.angle_beta   90.00
_cell.angle_gamma   90.00
#
_symmetry.space_group_name_H-M   'P 1'
#
loop_
_entity.id
_entity.type
_entity.pdbx_description
1 polymer ?
#
loop_
_entity_poly.entity_id
_entity_poly.type
_entity_poly.pdbx_seq_one_letter_code
_entity_poly.pdbx_strand_id
1 'polypeptide(L)'
;MNFLKIYFLLICVLIGISALSIVWADKKGSEQEEQEKRSWFSSWFDVDDDDEEDDHDHEDERRTGNGPRLDSIASVPPIYVEECGTCHMAYQAELLPSVSWQELMEGLENHFGEDASIEETSRAEILQHLRTFAAERSKSVLGRKLARSAGSRVYLRISEIPKIKHEHTEEFSVDVLNHPSIKSVANCSACHQGALKGNYDEELISIPR
;
A
#
# COMPACT_ATOMS: atom_id res chain seq x y z
N MET A 1 30.88 63.03 15.54
CA MET A 1 29.79 62.61 14.61
C MET A 1 30.19 61.46 13.67
N ASN A 2 31.21 60.65 13.99
CA ASN A 2 31.72 59.58 13.10
C ASN A 2 31.70 58.16 13.71
N PHE A 3 31.56 58.02 15.03
CA PHE A 3 31.54 56.71 15.68
C PHE A 3 30.22 55.93 15.45
N LEU A 4 29.10 56.64 15.34
CA LEU A 4 27.78 56.02 15.10
C LEU A 4 27.64 55.44 13.68
N LYS A 5 28.31 56.05 12.69
CA LYS A 5 28.32 55.55 11.29
C LYS A 5 29.17 54.29 11.13
N ILE A 6 30.28 54.19 11.86
CA ILE A 6 31.17 53.02 11.83
C ILE A 6 30.48 51.81 12.51
N TYR A 7 29.77 52.04 13.63
CA TYR A 7 29.02 51.00 14.31
C TYR A 7 27.86 50.46 13.46
N PHE A 8 27.17 51.33 12.71
CA PHE A 8 26.07 50.92 11.83
C PHE A 8 26.57 50.07 10.64
N LEU A 9 27.72 50.42 10.06
CA LEU A 9 28.34 49.63 8.98
C LEU A 9 28.82 48.25 9.46
N LEU A 10 29.36 48.14 10.67
CA LEU A 10 29.79 46.85 11.25
C LEU A 10 28.59 45.92 11.56
N ILE A 11 27.47 46.48 12.04
CA ILE A 11 26.25 45.71 12.31
C ILE A 11 25.61 45.19 11.01
N CYS A 12 25.59 45.99 9.93
CA CYS A 12 25.06 45.55 8.63
C CYS A 12 25.89 44.40 8.02
N VAL A 13 27.22 44.40 8.21
CA VAL A 13 28.10 43.31 7.73
C VAL A 13 27.87 42.03 8.53
N LEU A 14 27.72 42.11 9.86
CA LEU A 14 27.47 40.93 10.70
C LEU A 14 26.08 40.29 10.47
N ILE A 15 25.04 41.11 10.21
CA ILE A 15 23.70 40.61 9.85
C ILE A 15 23.68 40.03 8.42
N GLY A 16 24.44 40.62 7.49
CA GLY A 16 24.57 40.10 6.13
C GLY A 16 25.27 38.74 6.05
N ILE A 17 26.26 38.49 6.93
CA ILE A 17 26.97 37.19 6.99
C ILE A 17 26.07 36.10 7.58
N SER A 18 25.16 36.44 8.51
CA SER A 18 24.24 35.47 9.13
C SER A 18 23.09 35.05 8.20
N ALA A 19 22.65 35.91 7.28
CA ALA A 19 21.64 35.57 6.27
C ALA A 19 22.17 34.63 5.18
N LEU A 20 23.46 34.69 4.81
CA LEU A 20 24.05 33.77 3.83
C LEU A 20 24.15 32.32 4.35
N SER A 21 24.38 32.14 5.65
CA SER A 21 24.51 30.81 6.27
C SER A 21 23.19 30.04 6.33
N ILE A 22 22.06 30.76 6.46
CA ILE A 22 20.72 30.13 6.53
C ILE A 22 20.30 29.62 5.15
N VAL A 23 20.54 30.39 4.09
CA VAL A 23 20.24 29.99 2.70
C VAL A 23 21.07 28.78 2.25
N TRP A 24 22.31 28.65 2.72
CA TRP A 24 23.17 27.49 2.43
C TRP A 24 22.74 26.20 3.16
N ALA A 25 22.12 26.32 4.34
CA ALA A 25 21.61 25.16 5.08
C ALA A 25 20.34 24.58 4.43
N ASP A 26 19.46 25.44 3.91
CA ASP A 26 18.20 25.02 3.26
C ASP A 26 18.45 24.32 1.92
N LYS A 27 19.40 24.83 1.12
CA LYS A 27 19.75 24.23 -0.18
C LYS A 27 20.32 22.81 -0.03
N LYS A 28 21.16 22.56 0.98
CA LYS A 28 21.73 21.22 1.22
C LYS A 28 20.68 20.17 1.58
N GLY A 29 19.63 20.53 2.30
CA GLY A 29 18.55 19.60 2.67
C GLY A 29 17.75 19.10 1.47
N SER A 30 17.38 20.03 0.57
CA SER A 30 16.61 19.69 -0.64
C SER A 30 17.39 18.83 -1.65
N GLU A 31 18.68 19.09 -1.82
CA GLU A 31 19.54 18.34 -2.77
C GLU A 31 19.81 16.91 -2.26
N GLN A 32 19.92 16.71 -0.94
CA GLN A 32 20.09 15.37 -0.36
C GLN A 32 18.83 14.52 -0.48
N GLU A 33 17.65 15.08 -0.21
CA GLU A 33 16.38 14.36 -0.30
C GLU A 33 16.04 13.96 -1.75
N GLU A 34 16.33 14.83 -2.72
CA GLU A 34 16.13 14.53 -4.14
C GLU A 34 17.14 13.49 -4.64
N GLN A 35 18.38 13.50 -4.13
CA GLN A 35 19.39 12.50 -4.47
C GLN A 35 19.07 11.12 -3.86
N GLU A 36 18.55 11.05 -2.64
CA GLU A 36 18.06 9.80 -2.04
C GLU A 36 16.85 9.24 -2.79
N LYS A 37 15.89 10.09 -3.19
CA LYS A 37 14.74 9.70 -4.01
C LYS A 37 15.19 9.16 -5.38
N ARG A 38 16.15 9.82 -6.05
CA ARG A 38 16.70 9.37 -7.34
C ARG A 38 17.55 8.10 -7.22
N SER A 39 18.31 7.95 -6.14
CA SER A 39 19.10 6.75 -5.87
C SER A 39 18.21 5.55 -5.57
N TRP A 40 17.15 5.75 -4.79
CA TRP A 40 16.15 4.71 -4.53
C TRP A 40 15.38 4.36 -5.80
N PHE A 41 15.05 5.35 -6.64
CA PHE A 41 14.38 5.14 -7.92
C PHE A 41 15.26 4.42 -8.95
N SER A 42 16.56 4.75 -9.06
CA SER A 42 17.45 4.08 -10.03
C SER A 42 17.76 2.65 -9.63
N SER A 43 17.89 2.37 -8.33
CA SER A 43 18.05 1.00 -7.81
C SER A 43 16.84 0.09 -8.09
N TRP A 44 15.70 0.65 -8.51
CA TRP A 44 14.51 -0.11 -8.88
C TRP A 44 14.51 -0.57 -10.35
N PHE A 45 15.36 0.01 -11.21
CA PHE A 45 15.39 -0.30 -12.65
C PHE A 45 16.51 -1.24 -13.10
N ASP A 46 17.46 -1.57 -12.21
CA ASP A 46 18.50 -2.57 -12.49
C ASP A 46 18.02 -3.98 -12.07
N VAL A 47 16.88 -4.42 -12.61
CA VAL A 47 16.51 -5.83 -12.66
C VAL A 47 16.85 -6.29 -14.06
N ASP A 48 18.04 -6.88 -14.19
CA ASP A 48 18.49 -7.54 -15.41
C ASP A 48 17.47 -8.61 -15.80
N ASP A 49 16.84 -8.39 -16.96
CA ASP A 49 16.11 -9.37 -17.76
C ASP A 49 17.11 -10.45 -18.21
N ASP A 50 17.14 -11.59 -17.52
CA ASP A 50 17.63 -12.87 -18.05
C ASP A 50 17.21 -13.98 -17.07
N ASP A 51 15.94 -14.39 -17.13
CA ASP A 51 15.48 -15.66 -16.54
C ASP A 51 14.39 -16.26 -17.43
N GLU A 52 14.81 -17.14 -18.35
CA GLU A 52 13.97 -18.23 -18.82
C GLU A 52 13.78 -19.21 -17.65
N GLU A 53 12.81 -18.95 -16.76
CA GLU A 53 12.46 -19.87 -15.67
C GLU A 53 11.39 -20.88 -16.10
N ASP A 54 11.88 -22.11 -16.19
CA ASP A 54 11.24 -23.42 -16.30
C ASP A 54 9.97 -23.57 -15.44
N ASP A 55 8.86 -23.98 -16.04
CA ASP A 55 7.54 -24.25 -15.44
C ASP A 55 7.56 -25.49 -14.51
N HIS A 56 8.35 -25.45 -13.44
CA HIS A 56 8.50 -26.55 -12.49
C HIS A 56 8.31 -26.14 -11.01
N ASP A 57 7.38 -25.22 -10.74
CA ASP A 57 6.84 -24.99 -9.38
C ASP A 57 5.60 -25.87 -9.12
N HIS A 58 5.84 -27.17 -9.00
CA HIS A 58 4.84 -28.13 -8.51
C HIS A 58 5.47 -28.97 -7.38
N GLU A 59 5.10 -28.67 -6.13
CA GLU A 59 4.40 -29.61 -5.20
C GLU A 59 4.68 -29.44 -3.70
N ASP A 60 5.69 -28.67 -3.25
CA ASP A 60 6.08 -28.80 -1.82
C ASP A 60 5.24 -27.96 -0.83
N GLU A 61 4.57 -26.89 -1.26
CA GLU A 61 3.73 -26.08 -0.36
C GLU A 61 2.35 -26.70 -0.04
N ARG A 62 1.87 -27.67 -0.83
CA ARG A 62 0.57 -28.33 -0.57
C ARG A 62 0.59 -29.28 0.64
N ARG A 63 1.76 -29.57 1.20
CA ARG A 63 1.93 -30.61 2.24
C ARG A 63 1.75 -30.14 3.67
N THR A 64 1.78 -28.83 3.93
CA THR A 64 1.43 -28.28 5.24
C THR A 64 0.07 -27.62 5.12
N GLY A 65 -0.94 -28.08 5.86
CA GLY A 65 -2.30 -27.51 5.88
C GLY A 65 -2.41 -26.07 6.41
N ASN A 66 -1.34 -25.28 6.28
CA ASN A 66 -1.35 -23.83 6.36
C ASN A 66 -1.08 -23.32 4.94
N GLY A 67 -2.12 -22.89 4.23
CA GLY A 67 -1.93 -22.09 3.00
C GLY A 67 -1.08 -20.85 3.27
N PRO A 68 -0.66 -20.12 2.22
CA PRO A 68 0.26 -18.99 2.35
C PRO A 68 -0.24 -18.01 3.41
N ARG A 69 0.45 -17.92 4.55
CA ARG A 69 0.07 -16.98 5.61
C ARG A 69 0.46 -15.59 5.14
N LEU A 70 -0.52 -14.70 5.05
CA LEU A 70 -0.26 -13.27 4.86
C LEU A 70 0.40 -12.73 6.14
N ASP A 71 1.56 -12.09 5.97
CA ASP A 71 2.39 -11.63 7.08
C ASP A 71 1.69 -10.55 7.91
N SER A 72 0.84 -9.73 7.28
CA SER A 72 0.05 -8.68 7.92
C SER A 72 -0.87 -9.22 9.02
N ILE A 73 -1.38 -10.44 8.89
CA ILE A 73 -2.38 -11.00 9.81
C ILE A 73 -1.81 -11.18 11.22
N ALA A 74 -0.55 -11.60 11.32
CA ALA A 74 0.11 -11.76 12.60
C ALA A 74 0.44 -10.43 13.27
N SER A 75 0.49 -9.34 12.49
CA SER A 75 0.94 -8.02 12.91
C SER A 75 -0.15 -6.95 12.76
N VAL A 76 -1.42 -7.36 12.72
CA VAL A 76 -2.54 -6.46 12.49
C VAL A 76 -2.81 -5.62 13.75
N PRO A 77 -2.78 -4.28 13.65
CA PRO A 77 -3.14 -3.42 14.77
C PRO A 77 -4.63 -3.60 15.12
N PRO A 78 -5.01 -3.66 16.40
CA PRO A 78 -6.42 -3.71 16.80
C PRO A 78 -7.25 -2.56 16.21
N ILE A 79 -6.69 -1.35 16.20
CA ILE A 79 -7.34 -0.15 15.65
C ILE A 79 -7.68 -0.30 14.17
N TYR A 80 -6.89 -1.05 13.39
CA TYR A 80 -7.19 -1.30 11.98
C TYR A 80 -8.47 -2.13 11.82
N VAL A 81 -8.66 -3.14 12.66
CA VAL A 81 -9.86 -3.98 12.62
C VAL A 81 -11.07 -3.21 13.13
N GLU A 82 -10.89 -2.37 14.16
CA GLU A 82 -11.95 -1.54 14.74
C GLU A 82 -12.47 -0.48 13.78
N GLU A 83 -11.60 0.20 13.02
CA GLU A 83 -11.99 1.25 12.08
C GLU A 83 -12.37 0.69 10.70
N CYS A 84 -11.51 -0.15 10.12
CA CYS A 84 -11.66 -0.63 8.73
C CYS A 84 -12.46 -1.94 8.61
N GLY A 85 -12.91 -2.53 9.72
CA GLY A 85 -13.75 -3.73 9.76
C GLY A 85 -15.25 -3.46 9.96
N THR A 86 -15.66 -2.19 10.01
CA THR A 86 -17.02 -1.76 10.37
C THR A 86 -18.06 -1.96 9.25
N CYS A 87 -17.68 -1.65 8.01
CA CYS A 87 -18.58 -1.69 6.85
C CYS A 87 -18.32 -2.89 5.93
N HIS A 88 -17.07 -3.30 5.82
CA HIS A 88 -16.62 -4.48 5.09
C HIS A 88 -15.56 -5.21 5.92
N MET A 89 -15.08 -6.36 5.46
CA MET A 89 -13.95 -6.99 6.14
C MET A 89 -12.73 -6.08 6.12
N ALA A 90 -11.94 -6.09 7.19
CA ALA A 90 -10.63 -5.44 7.18
C ALA A 90 -9.72 -6.18 6.19
N TYR A 91 -9.56 -5.61 4.99
CA TYR A 91 -8.77 -6.21 3.92
C TYR A 91 -7.31 -6.34 4.33
N GLN A 92 -6.63 -7.41 3.92
CA GLN A 92 -5.22 -7.54 4.24
C GLN A 92 -4.38 -6.55 3.41
N ALA A 93 -3.33 -6.02 4.03
CA ALA A 93 -2.47 -5.02 3.42
C ALA A 93 -1.84 -5.50 2.10
N GLU A 94 -1.57 -6.79 1.99
CA GLU A 94 -1.00 -7.44 0.80
C GLU A 94 -1.88 -7.37 -0.44
N LEU A 95 -3.15 -6.95 -0.30
CA LEU A 95 -4.12 -6.92 -1.39
C LEU A 95 -4.05 -5.67 -2.27
N LEU A 96 -3.31 -4.64 -1.86
CA LEU A 96 -3.05 -3.44 -2.67
C LEU A 96 -1.58 -2.99 -2.56
N PRO A 97 -1.06 -2.33 -3.61
CA PRO A 97 0.22 -1.63 -3.52
C PRO A 97 0.20 -0.47 -2.51
N SER A 98 1.34 -0.14 -1.91
CA SER A 98 1.40 0.93 -0.88
C SER A 98 0.91 2.29 -1.37
N VAL A 99 1.15 2.62 -2.64
CA VAL A 99 0.66 3.85 -3.28
C VAL A 99 -0.87 3.90 -3.35
N SER A 100 -1.52 2.75 -3.47
CA SER A 100 -2.98 2.66 -3.50
C SER A 100 -3.58 2.83 -2.11
N TRP A 101 -2.94 2.27 -1.09
CA TRP A 101 -3.33 2.50 0.30
C TRP A 101 -3.17 3.96 0.71
N GLN A 102 -2.11 4.63 0.27
CA GLN A 102 -1.92 6.07 0.51
C GLN A 102 -3.10 6.88 -0.03
N GLU A 103 -3.44 6.69 -1.32
CA GLU A 103 -4.54 7.40 -1.97
C GLU A 103 -5.89 7.14 -1.27
N LEU A 104 -6.16 5.90 -0.84
CA LEU A 104 -7.38 5.56 -0.11
C LEU A 104 -7.46 6.23 1.26
N MET A 105 -6.36 6.25 2.01
CA MET A 105 -6.30 6.83 3.35
C MET A 105 -6.29 8.37 3.34
N GLU A 106 -5.99 8.99 2.19
CA GLU A 106 -6.09 10.45 2.00
C GLU A 106 -7.52 10.90 1.63
N GLY A 107 -8.33 10.02 1.05
CA GLY A 107 -9.70 10.34 0.58
C GLY A 107 -10.82 9.65 1.37
N LEU A 108 -10.65 9.43 2.68
CA LEU A 108 -11.61 8.70 3.51
C LEU A 108 -12.97 9.39 3.64
N GLU A 109 -13.03 10.72 3.52
CA GLU A 109 -14.28 11.47 3.52
C GLU A 109 -15.15 11.22 2.27
N ASN A 110 -14.57 10.61 1.22
CA ASN A 110 -15.25 10.22 -0.02
C ASN A 110 -15.07 8.72 -0.30
N HIS A 111 -15.20 7.88 0.72
CA HIS A 111 -14.96 6.45 0.65
C HIS A 111 -16.14 5.67 0.05
N PHE A 112 -16.22 5.68 -1.29
CA PHE A 112 -17.21 4.93 -2.08
C PHE A 112 -18.68 5.29 -1.81
N GLY A 113 -18.94 6.55 -1.48
CA GLY A 113 -20.28 7.06 -1.19
C GLY A 113 -20.60 7.17 0.30
N GLU A 114 -19.66 6.76 1.16
CA GLU A 114 -19.72 6.93 2.61
C GLU A 114 -18.57 7.84 3.09
N ASP A 115 -18.76 8.45 4.26
CA ASP A 115 -17.70 9.15 4.99
C ASP A 115 -17.08 8.18 5.99
N ALA A 116 -15.86 7.74 5.70
CA ALA A 116 -15.07 6.84 6.54
C ALA A 116 -13.92 7.59 7.24
N SER A 117 -14.06 8.91 7.44
CA SER A 117 -13.05 9.69 8.14
C SER A 117 -12.86 9.22 9.57
N ILE A 118 -11.60 9.18 9.99
CA ILE A 118 -11.16 8.75 11.32
C ILE A 118 -10.18 9.77 11.89
N GLU A 119 -9.87 9.63 13.17
CA GLU A 119 -8.93 10.52 13.85
C GLU A 119 -7.52 10.39 13.25
N GLU A 120 -6.77 11.50 13.20
CA GLU A 120 -5.49 11.57 12.47
C GLU A 120 -4.43 10.61 13.01
N THR A 121 -4.37 10.39 14.34
CA THR A 121 -3.44 9.42 14.91
C THR A 121 -3.79 7.98 14.52
N SER A 122 -5.09 7.62 14.54
CA SER A 122 -5.56 6.32 14.02
C SER A 122 -5.24 6.17 12.52
N ARG A 123 -5.48 7.21 11.72
CA ARG A 123 -5.19 7.25 10.28
C ARG A 123 -3.72 6.99 10.00
N ALA A 124 -2.82 7.66 10.72
CA ALA A 124 -1.38 7.51 10.56
C ALA A 124 -0.90 6.09 10.96
N GLU A 125 -1.41 5.54 12.07
CA GLU A 125 -1.06 4.19 12.51
C GLU A 125 -1.52 3.12 11.50
N ILE A 126 -2.76 3.23 11.03
CA ILE A 126 -3.34 2.32 10.02
C ILE A 126 -2.55 2.41 8.72
N LEU A 127 -2.29 3.63 8.23
CA LEU A 127 -1.54 3.82 6.99
C LEU A 127 -0.12 3.25 7.09
N GLN A 128 0.54 3.41 8.25
CA GLN A 128 1.86 2.80 8.47
C GLN A 128 1.80 1.27 8.38
N HIS A 129 0.79 0.63 8.99
CA HIS A 129 0.59 -0.81 8.87
C HIS A 129 0.37 -1.23 7.41
N LEU A 130 -0.58 -0.61 6.72
CA LEU A 130 -0.93 -0.90 5.33
C LEU A 130 0.28 -0.77 4.40
N ARG A 131 1.08 0.29 4.56
CA ARG A 131 2.30 0.49 3.76
C ARG A 131 3.40 -0.48 4.11
N THR A 132 3.49 -0.94 5.36
CA THR A 132 4.53 -1.89 5.79
C THR A 132 4.34 -3.26 5.14
N PHE A 133 3.09 -3.71 5.06
CA PHE A 133 2.71 -5.03 4.54
C PHE A 133 2.06 -4.99 3.15
N ALA A 134 2.21 -3.88 2.43
CA ALA A 134 1.65 -3.71 1.09
C ALA A 134 2.10 -4.81 0.10
N ALA A 135 1.33 -4.99 -0.97
CA ALA A 135 1.54 -6.06 -1.96
C ALA A 135 3.01 -6.17 -2.42
N GLU A 136 3.64 -5.06 -2.80
CA GLU A 136 5.01 -5.03 -3.32
C GLU A 136 6.10 -5.27 -2.26
N ARG A 137 5.73 -5.26 -0.98
CA ARG A 137 6.64 -5.53 0.15
C ARG A 137 6.40 -6.91 0.78
N SER A 138 5.31 -7.56 0.39
CA SER A 138 4.94 -8.88 0.90
C SER A 138 5.84 -9.97 0.33
N LYS A 139 6.16 -10.96 1.18
CA LYS A 139 6.82 -12.20 0.74
C LYS A 139 5.82 -13.25 0.25
N SER A 140 4.54 -13.06 0.52
CA SER A 140 3.48 -14.00 0.13
C SER A 140 3.38 -14.13 -1.38
N VAL A 141 3.05 -15.34 -1.85
CA VAL A 141 2.79 -15.61 -3.29
C VAL A 141 1.67 -14.69 -3.81
N LEU A 142 0.61 -14.50 -3.03
CA LEU A 142 -0.51 -13.62 -3.38
C LEU A 142 -0.05 -12.17 -3.56
N GLY A 143 0.62 -11.59 -2.55
CA GLY A 143 1.10 -10.20 -2.61
C GLY A 143 2.03 -9.97 -3.81
N ARG A 144 2.97 -10.88 -4.08
CA ARG A 144 3.85 -10.80 -5.27
C ARG A 144 3.08 -10.85 -6.58
N LYS A 145 2.09 -11.75 -6.72
CA LYS A 145 1.23 -11.82 -7.91
C LYS A 145 0.43 -10.52 -8.12
N LEU A 146 -0.10 -9.95 -7.04
CA LEU A 146 -0.86 -8.69 -7.10
C LEU A 146 0.03 -7.50 -7.44
N ALA A 147 1.19 -7.39 -6.82
CA ALA A 147 2.15 -6.32 -7.11
C ALA A 147 2.60 -6.34 -8.57
N ARG A 148 3.01 -7.51 -9.09
CA ARG A 148 3.42 -7.66 -10.49
C ARG A 148 2.30 -7.29 -11.45
N SER A 149 1.07 -7.73 -11.15
CA SER A 149 -0.08 -7.45 -12.02
C SER A 149 -0.55 -6.00 -11.95
N ALA A 150 -0.43 -5.34 -10.81
CA ALA A 150 -0.79 -3.93 -10.65
C ALA A 150 0.22 -3.00 -11.35
N GLY A 151 1.51 -3.36 -11.36
CA GLY A 151 2.58 -2.52 -11.88
C GLY A 151 2.69 -1.21 -11.09
N SER A 152 2.86 -0.09 -11.79
CA SER A 152 2.96 1.25 -11.18
C SER A 152 1.61 1.97 -11.05
N ARG A 153 0.50 1.34 -11.44
CA ARG A 153 -0.83 1.97 -11.45
C ARG A 153 -1.43 1.98 -10.03
N VAL A 154 -2.11 3.08 -9.72
CA VAL A 154 -2.94 3.22 -8.50
C VAL A 154 -4.31 2.57 -8.74
N TYR A 155 -4.74 1.74 -7.79
CA TYR A 155 -6.05 1.09 -7.77
C TYR A 155 -6.78 1.41 -6.47
N LEU A 156 -7.95 2.01 -6.55
CA LEU A 156 -8.78 2.26 -5.37
C LEU A 156 -9.58 1.01 -4.95
N ARG A 157 -9.70 0.01 -5.82
CA ARG A 157 -10.42 -1.24 -5.54
C ARG A 157 -9.53 -2.44 -5.77
N ILE A 158 -9.45 -3.35 -4.80
CA ILE A 158 -8.74 -4.63 -4.93
C ILE A 158 -9.30 -5.42 -6.13
N SER A 159 -10.62 -5.44 -6.26
CA SER A 159 -11.33 -6.11 -7.37
C SER A 159 -11.01 -5.53 -8.75
N GLU A 160 -10.33 -4.38 -8.82
CA GLU A 160 -9.93 -3.79 -10.08
C GLU A 160 -8.52 -4.18 -10.55
N ILE A 161 -7.71 -4.80 -9.69
CA ILE A 161 -6.37 -5.29 -10.07
C ILE A 161 -6.53 -6.37 -11.15
N PRO A 162 -5.72 -6.34 -12.25
CA PRO A 162 -5.91 -7.26 -13.36
C PRO A 162 -5.86 -8.74 -12.96
N LYS A 163 -4.96 -9.12 -12.04
CA LYS A 163 -4.90 -10.48 -11.50
C LYS A 163 -6.20 -10.85 -10.78
N ILE A 164 -6.73 -10.01 -9.90
CA ILE A 164 -8.01 -10.29 -9.22
C ILE A 164 -9.16 -10.40 -10.23
N LYS A 165 -9.24 -9.47 -11.20
CA LYS A 165 -10.26 -9.54 -12.25
C LYS A 165 -10.18 -10.85 -13.02
N HIS A 166 -8.98 -11.26 -13.42
CA HIS A 166 -8.76 -12.48 -14.18
C HIS A 166 -9.22 -13.71 -13.40
N GLU A 167 -8.75 -13.89 -12.16
CA GLU A 167 -9.14 -15.03 -11.29
C GLU A 167 -10.67 -15.13 -11.08
N HIS A 168 -11.37 -13.99 -11.02
CA HIS A 168 -12.81 -13.96 -10.77
C HIS A 168 -13.67 -13.99 -12.04
N THR A 169 -13.08 -13.84 -13.22
CA THR A 169 -13.81 -13.84 -14.50
C THR A 169 -13.44 -14.98 -15.43
N GLU A 170 -12.37 -15.72 -15.11
CA GLU A 170 -12.00 -16.96 -15.81
C GLU A 170 -13.00 -18.08 -15.52
N GLU A 171 -13.34 -18.30 -14.25
CA GLU A 171 -14.20 -19.41 -13.82
C GLU A 171 -15.67 -19.02 -13.56
N PHE A 172 -15.94 -17.73 -13.33
CA PHE A 172 -17.27 -17.25 -12.96
C PHE A 172 -17.83 -16.21 -13.92
N SER A 173 -19.12 -16.35 -14.26
CA SER A 173 -19.82 -15.30 -14.98
C SER A 173 -20.05 -14.09 -14.08
N VAL A 174 -20.18 -12.91 -14.69
CA VAL A 174 -20.51 -11.66 -13.99
C VAL A 174 -21.82 -11.77 -13.20
N ASP A 175 -22.75 -12.63 -13.64
CA ASP A 175 -24.02 -12.88 -12.93
C ASP A 175 -23.82 -13.55 -11.57
N VAL A 176 -22.83 -14.44 -11.45
CA VAL A 176 -22.47 -15.06 -10.16
C VAL A 176 -21.94 -13.98 -9.21
N LEU A 177 -21.03 -13.12 -9.68
CA LEU A 177 -20.45 -12.06 -8.86
C LEU A 177 -21.47 -11.00 -8.42
N ASN A 178 -22.56 -10.84 -9.18
CA ASN A 178 -23.66 -9.92 -8.89
C ASN A 178 -24.85 -10.60 -8.19
N HIS A 179 -24.73 -11.87 -7.80
CA HIS A 179 -25.83 -12.59 -7.17
C HIS A 179 -26.28 -11.87 -5.88
N PRO A 180 -27.60 -11.75 -5.60
CA PRO A 180 -28.10 -11.04 -4.42
C PRO A 180 -27.51 -11.54 -3.09
N SER A 181 -27.21 -12.85 -2.98
CA SER A 181 -26.57 -13.43 -1.79
C SER A 181 -25.12 -12.97 -1.58
N ILE A 182 -24.42 -12.56 -2.63
CA ILE A 182 -23.04 -12.06 -2.59
C ILE A 182 -23.03 -10.52 -2.46
N LYS A 183 -24.01 -9.85 -3.09
CA LYS A 183 -24.19 -8.40 -3.18
C LYS A 183 -23.16 -7.68 -4.05
N SER A 184 -21.87 -7.99 -3.86
CA SER A 184 -20.76 -7.37 -4.59
C SER A 184 -19.50 -8.21 -4.46
N VAL A 185 -18.62 -8.15 -5.47
CA VAL A 185 -17.27 -8.75 -5.45
C VAL A 185 -16.40 -8.22 -4.30
N ALA A 186 -16.73 -7.06 -3.72
CA ALA A 186 -16.04 -6.55 -2.53
C ALA A 186 -16.27 -7.42 -1.28
N ASN A 187 -17.32 -8.25 -1.27
CA ASN A 187 -17.65 -9.14 -0.17
C ASN A 187 -16.91 -10.48 -0.28
N CYS A 188 -15.57 -10.42 -0.17
CA CYS A 188 -14.70 -11.60 -0.39
C CYS A 188 -15.10 -12.79 0.48
N SER A 189 -15.48 -12.53 1.75
CA SER A 189 -15.87 -13.56 2.72
C SER A 189 -17.19 -14.26 2.41
N ALA A 190 -18.01 -13.73 1.48
CA ALA A 190 -19.21 -14.43 1.02
C ALA A 190 -18.88 -15.73 0.30
N CYS A 191 -17.78 -15.76 -0.46
CA CYS A 191 -17.34 -16.94 -1.22
C CYS A 191 -16.12 -17.61 -0.60
N HIS A 192 -15.16 -16.81 -0.12
CA HIS A 192 -13.94 -17.29 0.52
C HIS A 192 -14.12 -17.29 2.05
N GLN A 193 -14.58 -18.41 2.62
CA GLN A 193 -14.82 -18.52 4.06
C GLN A 193 -13.56 -18.29 4.91
N GLY A 194 -12.38 -18.52 4.32
CA GLY A 194 -11.07 -18.27 4.91
C GLY A 194 -10.55 -16.84 4.80
N ALA A 195 -11.27 -15.93 4.11
CA ALA A 195 -10.75 -14.60 3.73
C ALA A 195 -10.31 -13.76 4.93
N LEU A 196 -11.06 -13.78 6.04
CA LEU A 196 -10.68 -13.05 7.28
C LEU A 196 -9.34 -13.51 7.86
N LYS A 197 -8.91 -14.74 7.53
CA LYS A 197 -7.63 -15.33 7.94
C LYS A 197 -6.60 -15.33 6.79
N GLY A 198 -6.86 -14.58 5.73
CA GLY A 198 -5.98 -14.47 4.56
C GLY A 198 -5.94 -15.71 3.68
N ASN A 199 -6.87 -16.64 3.87
CA ASN A 199 -6.95 -17.84 3.07
C ASN A 199 -7.96 -17.65 1.93
N TYR A 200 -7.43 -17.62 0.72
CA TYR A 200 -8.16 -17.43 -0.54
C TYR A 200 -8.06 -18.67 -1.45
N ASP A 201 -7.73 -19.84 -0.89
CA ASP A 201 -7.62 -21.10 -1.61
C ASP A 201 -8.92 -21.44 -2.37
N GLU A 202 -8.76 -21.77 -3.65
CA GLU A 202 -9.86 -22.09 -4.56
C GLU A 202 -10.61 -23.36 -4.16
N GLU A 203 -9.91 -24.33 -3.56
CA GLU A 203 -10.50 -25.58 -3.08
C GLU A 203 -11.48 -25.35 -1.91
N LEU A 204 -11.37 -24.20 -1.24
CA LEU A 204 -12.20 -23.82 -0.09
C LEU A 204 -13.30 -22.82 -0.46
N ILE A 205 -13.44 -22.45 -1.74
CA ILE A 205 -14.48 -21.54 -2.20
C ILE A 205 -15.85 -22.21 -2.05
N SER A 206 -16.81 -21.46 -1.52
CA SER A 206 -18.21 -21.87 -1.41
C SER A 206 -19.11 -20.74 -1.86
N ILE A 207 -19.72 -20.89 -3.03
CA ILE A 207 -20.62 -19.86 -3.58
C ILE A 207 -22.00 -19.99 -2.91
N PRO A 208 -22.46 -18.94 -2.20
CA PRO A 208 -23.78 -18.95 -1.60
C PRO A 208 -24.84 -18.90 -2.69
N ARG A 209 -25.82 -19.81 -2.61
CA ARG A 209 -26.95 -19.88 -3.54
C ARG A 209 -28.03 -18.85 -3.23
#